data_AF-A0A7Y4QAZ5-F1
#
_entry.id   AF-A0A7Y4QAZ5-F1
#
_cell.length_a   1.000
_cell.length_b   1.000
_cell.length_c   1.000
_cell.angle_alpha   90.00
_cell.angle_beta   90.00
_cell.angle_gamma   90.00
#
_symmetry.space_group_name_H-M   'P 1'
#
loop_
_entity.id
_entity.type
_entity.pdbx_description
1 polymer ?
#
loop_
_entity_poly.entity_id
_entity_poly.type
_entity_poly.pdbx_seq_one_letter_code
_entity_poly.pdbx_strand_id
1 'polypeptide(L)'
;MASWRKFCTQRLKNDNDFEIGDDRNFPEPSTWQEAIDKLHQNQRDLVVVIKQFPEERLGELVPNKIQKYTYYTLLHGVIQHDIYHLGQIALLQKMALQ
;
A
#
# COMPACT_ATOMS: atom_id res chain seq x y z
N MET A 1 -4.05 1.27 -4.81
CA MET A 1 -3.53 1.99 -3.60
C MET A 1 -3.90 1.27 -2.29
N ALA A 2 -5.18 1.14 -1.95
CA ALA A 2 -5.61 0.59 -0.65
C ALA A 2 -5.07 -0.82 -0.36
N SER A 3 -5.18 -1.77 -1.28
CA SER A 3 -4.71 -3.16 -1.08
C SER A 3 -3.19 -3.25 -0.85
N TRP A 4 -2.40 -2.48 -1.61
CA TRP A 4 -0.94 -2.42 -1.47
C TRP A 4 -0.48 -1.81 -0.14
N ARG A 5 -1.22 -0.83 0.42
CA ARG A 5 -0.99 -0.37 1.81
C ARG A 5 -1.24 -1.47 2.84
N LYS A 6 -2.30 -2.26 2.65
CA LYS A 6 -2.60 -3.40 3.53
C LYS A 6 -1.49 -4.45 3.44
N PHE A 7 -1.00 -4.77 2.25
CA PHE A 7 0.14 -5.67 2.08
C PHE A 7 1.39 -5.18 2.81
N CYS A 8 1.76 -3.91 2.64
CA CYS A 8 2.87 -3.31 3.37
C CYS A 8 2.67 -3.43 4.90
N THR A 9 1.46 -3.16 5.38
CA THR A 9 1.10 -3.32 6.80
C THR A 9 1.30 -4.75 7.29
N GLN A 10 0.89 -5.77 6.52
CA GLN A 10 1.07 -7.17 6.89
C GLN A 10 2.55 -7.58 6.94
N ARG A 11 3.35 -7.12 5.98
CA ARG A 11 4.80 -7.37 5.99
C ARG A 11 5.48 -6.78 7.22
N LEU A 12 5.13 -5.55 7.62
CA LEU A 12 5.67 -4.94 8.84
C LEU A 12 5.25 -5.69 10.12
N LYS A 13 4.12 -6.40 10.09
CA LYS A 13 3.63 -7.28 11.17
C LYS A 13 4.22 -8.70 11.12
N ASN A 14 5.20 -8.95 10.24
CA ASN A 14 5.78 -10.27 9.95
C ASN A 14 4.79 -11.30 9.38
N ASP A 15 3.63 -10.86 8.86
CA ASP A 15 2.76 -11.73 8.05
C ASP A 15 3.30 -11.77 6.62
N ASN A 16 4.25 -12.67 6.43
CA ASN A 16 5.04 -12.85 5.22
C ASN A 16 4.38 -13.77 4.18
N ASP A 17 3.29 -14.44 4.57
CA ASP A 17 2.50 -15.29 3.66
C ASP A 17 1.27 -14.54 3.11
N PHE A 18 0.96 -13.34 3.62
CA PHE A 18 -0.10 -12.52 3.04
C PHE A 18 0.22 -12.10 1.61
N GLU A 19 -0.57 -12.57 0.66
CA GLU A 19 -0.50 -12.15 -0.74
C GLU A 19 -1.77 -11.41 -1.15
N ILE A 20 -1.67 -10.56 -2.18
CA ILE A 20 -2.82 -9.92 -2.82
C ILE A 20 -3.17 -10.74 -4.07
N GLY A 21 -4.35 -11.36 -4.07
CA GLY A 21 -4.93 -11.96 -5.28
C GLY A 21 -5.55 -10.91 -6.20
N ASP A 22 -5.84 -11.30 -7.44
CA ASP A 22 -6.43 -10.41 -8.44
C ASP A 22 -7.75 -9.78 -7.97
N ASP A 23 -8.58 -10.52 -7.25
CA ASP A 23 -9.83 -10.06 -6.64
C ASP A 23 -9.64 -8.86 -5.69
N ARG A 24 -8.46 -8.74 -5.08
CA ARG A 24 -8.11 -7.64 -4.18
C ARG A 24 -7.27 -6.58 -4.86
N ASN A 25 -6.54 -6.92 -5.92
CA ASN A 25 -5.78 -5.96 -6.73
C ASN A 25 -6.72 -5.15 -7.64
N PHE A 26 -7.72 -5.83 -8.20
CA PHE A 26 -8.78 -5.33 -9.07
C PHE A 26 -10.14 -5.71 -8.50
N PRO A 27 -10.55 -5.08 -7.39
CA PRO A 27 -11.84 -5.39 -6.77
C PRO A 27 -13.01 -4.98 -7.64
N GLU A 28 -14.13 -5.67 -7.47
CA GLU A 28 -15.41 -5.22 -8.00
C GLU A 28 -15.71 -3.77 -7.58
N PRO A 29 -16.38 -2.98 -8.44
CA PRO A 29 -16.74 -1.60 -8.11
C PRO A 29 -17.48 -1.50 -6.77
N SER A 30 -17.10 -0.52 -5.98
CA SER A 30 -17.78 -0.15 -4.72
C SER A 30 -18.26 1.29 -4.82
N THR A 31 -19.03 1.75 -3.83
CA THR A 31 -19.39 3.16 -3.78
C THR A 31 -18.14 4.02 -3.56
N TRP A 32 -18.20 5.28 -4.01
CA TRP A 32 -17.11 6.22 -3.80
C TRP A 32 -16.75 6.37 -2.31
N GLN A 33 -17.77 6.43 -1.45
CA GLN A 33 -17.58 6.58 -0.01
C GLN A 33 -16.85 5.37 0.60
N GLU A 34 -17.24 4.15 0.23
CA GLU A 34 -16.56 2.93 0.69
C GLU A 34 -15.10 2.88 0.24
N ALA A 35 -14.80 3.30 -1.00
CA ALA A 35 -13.43 3.35 -1.50
C ALA A 35 -12.57 4.34 -0.69
N ILE A 36 -13.10 5.52 -0.37
CA ILE A 36 -12.43 6.52 0.46
C ILE A 36 -12.24 6.02 1.89
N ASP A 37 -13.27 5.44 2.51
CA ASP A 37 -13.20 4.93 3.87
C ASP A 37 -12.17 3.81 4.00
N LYS A 38 -12.12 2.90 3.02
CA LYS A 38 -11.11 1.84 2.95
C LYS A 38 -9.70 2.40 2.79
N LEU A 39 -9.53 3.44 1.96
CA LEU A 39 -8.24 4.09 1.79
C LEU A 39 -7.76 4.76 3.09
N HIS A 40 -8.65 5.46 3.78
CA HIS A 40 -8.37 6.11 5.07
C HIS A 40 -8.06 5.09 6.17
N GLN A 41 -8.84 4.01 6.25
CA GLN A 41 -8.61 2.95 7.23
C GLN A 41 -7.23 2.32 7.05
N ASN A 42 -6.90 1.91 5.82
CA ASN A 42 -5.59 1.30 5.54
C ASN A 42 -4.43 2.29 5.78
N GLN A 43 -4.63 3.58 5.57
CA GLN A 43 -3.63 4.60 5.90
C GLN A 43 -3.39 4.67 7.42
N ARG A 44 -4.46 4.72 8.23
CA ARG A 44 -4.34 4.75 9.69
C ARG A 44 -3.61 3.52 10.21
N ASP A 45 -3.99 2.34 9.72
CA ASP A 45 -3.38 1.07 10.13
C ASP A 45 -1.89 1.03 9.78
N LEU A 46 -1.52 1.45 8.56
CA LEU A 46 -0.12 1.50 8.13
C LEU A 46 0.69 2.47 8.99
N VAL A 47 0.17 3.67 9.26
CA VAL A 47 0.86 4.68 10.10
C VAL A 47 1.08 4.17 11.52
N VAL A 48 0.11 3.49 12.12
CA VAL A 48 0.26 2.90 13.46
C VAL A 48 1.41 1.91 13.49
N VAL A 49 1.50 1.02 12.50
CA VAL A 49 2.55 0.00 12.45
C VAL A 49 3.91 0.61 12.14
N ILE A 50 4.01 1.57 11.22
CA ILE A 50 5.26 2.28 10.92
C ILE A 50 5.83 2.94 12.19
N LYS A 51 4.98 3.60 12.98
CA LYS A 51 5.42 4.25 14.24
C LYS A 51 5.97 3.29 15.29
N GLN A 52 5.64 2.01 15.18
CA GLN A 52 6.09 0.95 16.08
C GLN A 52 7.23 0.12 15.49
N PHE A 53 7.57 0.34 14.21
CA PHE A 53 8.58 -0.45 13.51
C PHE A 53 9.98 0.08 13.87
N PRO A 54 10.92 -0.78 14.33
CA PRO A 54 12.26 -0.33 14.71
C PRO A 54 13.05 0.16 13.49
N GLU A 55 13.65 1.36 13.60
CA GLU A 55 14.35 2.02 12.49
C GLU A 55 15.58 1.22 12.04
N GLU A 56 16.31 0.61 12.98
CA GLU A 56 17.48 -0.22 12.73
C GLU A 56 17.17 -1.42 11.81
N ARG A 57 15.90 -1.84 11.73
CA ARG A 57 15.46 -2.94 10.88
C ARG A 57 15.14 -2.52 9.45
N LEU A 58 15.16 -1.23 9.11
CA LEU A 58 14.83 -0.75 7.77
C LEU A 58 15.75 -1.34 6.69
N GLY A 59 17.02 -1.61 7.04
CA GLY A 59 17.99 -2.25 6.15
C GLY A 59 17.83 -3.77 6.00
N GLU A 60 17.02 -4.42 6.85
CA GLU A 60 16.80 -5.87 6.78
C GLU A 60 15.97 -6.24 5.55
N LEU A 61 16.25 -7.42 4.99
CA LEU A 61 15.42 -8.00 3.94
C LEU A 61 14.05 -8.38 4.50
N VAL A 62 12.99 -8.02 3.76
CA VAL A 62 11.64 -8.49 4.06
C VAL A 62 11.62 -10.00 3.80
N PRO A 63 11.26 -10.84 4.79
CA PRO A 63 11.19 -12.27 4.57
C PRO A 63 10.05 -12.55 3.58
N ASN A 64 10.39 -12.97 2.36
CA ASN A 64 9.42 -13.47 1.40
C ASN A 64 10.10 -14.47 0.46
N LYS A 65 9.30 -15.28 -0.23
CA LYS A 65 9.78 -16.46 -0.97
C LYS A 65 10.33 -16.15 -2.36
N ILE A 66 10.04 -14.97 -2.91
CA ILE A 66 10.16 -14.72 -4.37
C ILE A 66 11.11 -13.55 -4.68
N GLN A 67 11.01 -12.44 -3.95
CA GLN A 67 11.67 -11.17 -4.30
C GLN A 67 12.52 -10.67 -3.14
N LYS A 68 13.75 -10.24 -3.41
CA LYS A 68 14.64 -9.69 -2.38
C LYS A 68 14.55 -8.16 -2.38
N TYR A 69 14.02 -7.60 -1.30
CA TYR A 69 13.99 -6.16 -1.04
C TYR A 69 14.03 -5.90 0.46
N THR A 70 14.49 -4.71 0.87
CA THR A 70 14.54 -4.31 2.28
C THR A 70 13.22 -3.70 2.74
N TYR A 71 13.01 -3.59 4.05
CA TYR A 71 11.86 -2.82 4.59
C TYR A 71 11.89 -1.36 4.14
N TYR A 72 13.08 -0.77 4.00
CA TYR A 72 13.25 0.56 3.41
C TYR A 72 12.67 0.62 1.99
N THR A 73 13.03 -0.34 1.13
CA THR A 73 12.50 -0.41 -0.25
C THR A 73 11.00 -0.64 -0.26
N LEU A 74 10.46 -1.49 0.62
CA LEU A 74 9.02 -1.72 0.72
C LEU A 74 8.24 -0.44 1.05
N LEU A 75 8.70 0.30 2.07
CA LEU A 75 8.06 1.54 2.53
C LEU A 75 8.15 2.65 1.47
N HIS A 76 9.28 2.79 0.79
CA HIS A 76 9.41 3.74 -0.32
C HIS A 76 8.58 3.31 -1.53
N GLY A 77 8.49 2.00 -1.80
CA GLY A 77 7.68 1.44 -2.87
C GLY A 77 6.21 1.81 -2.74
N VAL A 78 5.62 1.72 -1.53
CA VAL A 78 4.21 2.11 -1.33
C VAL A 78 4.00 3.61 -1.50
N ILE A 79 4.96 4.45 -1.11
CA ILE A 79 4.91 5.91 -1.33
C ILE A 79 4.94 6.23 -2.83
N GLN A 80 5.89 5.66 -3.57
CA GLN A 80 6.03 5.87 -5.00
C GLN A 80 4.80 5.38 -5.78
N HIS A 81 4.28 4.22 -5.39
CA HIS A 81 3.05 3.66 -5.97
C HIS A 81 1.85 4.58 -5.74
N ASP A 82 1.73 5.19 -4.57
CA ASP A 82 0.66 6.15 -4.29
C ASP A 82 0.82 7.44 -5.13
N ILE A 83 2.04 7.96 -5.28
CA ILE A 83 2.33 9.12 -6.14
C ILE A 83 1.98 8.82 -7.60
N TYR A 84 2.35 7.63 -8.09
CA TYR A 84 2.04 7.19 -9.45
C TYR A 84 0.54 7.23 -9.74
N HIS A 85 -0.28 6.63 -8.87
CA HIS A 85 -1.73 6.63 -9.04
C HIS A 85 -2.37 7.99 -8.80
N LEU A 86 -1.82 8.81 -7.90
CA LEU A 86 -2.27 10.20 -7.75
C LEU A 86 -2.09 10.99 -9.06
N GLY A 87 -0.99 10.78 -9.78
CA GLY A 87 -0.77 11.36 -11.10
C GLY A 87 -1.86 10.94 -12.12
N GLN A 88 -2.24 9.66 -12.12
CA GLN A 88 -3.32 9.16 -12.99
C GLN A 88 -4.67 9.81 -12.65
N ILE A 89 -5.00 9.91 -11.35
CA ILE A 89 -6.24 10.55 -10.89
C ILE A 89 -6.28 12.02 -11.30
N ALA A 90 -5.17 12.76 -11.11
CA ALA A 90 -5.09 14.17 -11.47
C ALA A 90 -5.29 14.39 -12.98
N LEU A 91 -4.75 13.50 -13.82
CA LEU A 91 -4.97 13.53 -15.27
C LEU A 91 -6.45 13.32 -15.63
N LEU A 92 -7.09 12.31 -15.03
CA LEU A 92 -8.51 12.02 -15.25
C LEU A 92 -9.40 13.19 -14.81
N GLN A 93 -9.11 13.79 -13.66
CA GLN A 93 -9.82 14.98 -13.17
C GLN A 93 -9.69 16.15 -14.15
N LYS A 94 -8.48 16.39 -14.68
CA LYS A 94 -8.25 17.44 -15.67
C LYS A 94 -9.03 17.20 -16.97
N MET A 95 -9.17 15.95 -17.40
CA MET A 95 -9.94 15.58 -18.60
C MET A 95 -11.45 15.69 -18.38
N ALA A 96 -11.94 15.40 -17.17
CA ALA A 96 -13.37 15.48 -16.84
C ALA A 96 -13.88 16.92 -16.61
N LEU A 97 -12.97 17.88 -16.40
CA LEU A 97 -13.28 19.30 -16.22
C LEU A 97 -13.21 20.12 -17.52
N GLN A 98 -12.88 19.47 -18.65
CA GLN A 98 -12.95 20.05 -20.00
C GLN A 98 -14.31 19.76 -20.63
#